data_AF-A0A8J3KIJ0-F1
#
_entry.id   AF-A0A8J3KIJ0-F1
#
_cell.length_a   1.000
_cell.length_b   1.000
_cell.length_c   1.000
_cell.angle_alpha   90.00
_cell.angle_beta   90.00
_cell.angle_gamma   90.00
#
_symmetry.space_group_name_H-M   'P 1'
#
loop_
_entity.id
_entity.type
_entity.pdbx_description
1 polymer ?
#
loop_
_entity_poly.entity_id
_entity_poly.type
_entity_poly.pdbx_seq_one_letter_code
_entity_poly.pdbx_strand_id
1 'polypeptide(L)'
;MPGKPTRARLWLAVVLAIAAQGAASAMTPSPAHAAPATGVAYQLVVTKSGKCIDVPGASSANGALLQQWGCTANSPWQQFRLTAVGSNYQLVNVSSGKCVDIPDWSTASGVQLQQYGCVSSQANQQWRLAASGTNTYQIISVHSGLCVSLKDASTANGAAVIQETCTANTNKQWAFTGVGSGTGATVAADGAGRYTTVQAAVDAAPANSTTRQVITIKAGTYREIVTIPSNKPNLTLQGLGGSAGNTVIVNNHSSAGGWGTSGSATVFVNGRDFRAVNLTIANDYGEGSQAVAANLNGDRAVFDNVRFLGNQDTLLLNNFRAYIVNSYVEGTVDFIFGGGTAVFNASTIHEKRTSGGPITAARTDPANAYGILVYRCTITGAANGVTQLGRPWGPAAQVLFRESNLFATIRAAQPWTDMSGNTWQNARFLEYRNTGSGAGTNSNRPQLSDAAAPNYTPQRYLAGTDGWNPVG
;
A
#
# COMPACT_ATOMS: atom_id res chain seq x y z
N MET A 1 92.64 21.83 10.88
CA MET A 1 93.52 20.80 10.25
C MET A 1 92.75 19.48 10.20
N PRO A 2 92.99 18.63 9.19
CA PRO A 2 91.96 17.97 8.37
C PRO A 2 91.32 16.72 8.98
N GLY A 3 90.09 16.40 8.57
CA GLY A 3 89.40 15.14 8.86
C GLY A 3 88.56 14.71 7.64
N LYS A 4 88.85 13.50 7.14
CA LYS A 4 88.50 12.92 5.83
C LYS A 4 87.02 12.50 5.65
N PRO A 5 86.60 12.13 4.40
CA PRO A 5 85.21 12.17 3.92
C PRO A 5 84.49 10.80 3.99
N THR A 6 83.16 10.80 3.87
CA THR A 6 82.40 9.60 3.48
C THR A 6 81.10 9.91 2.71
N ARG A 7 81.18 9.61 1.40
CA ARG A 7 80.21 8.94 0.51
C ARG A 7 78.73 9.37 0.55
N ALA A 8 78.37 10.15 -0.47
CA ALA A 8 77.00 10.33 -0.94
C ALA A 8 76.48 9.04 -1.63
N ARG A 9 75.25 8.63 -1.29
CA ARG A 9 74.43 7.73 -2.11
C ARG A 9 73.27 8.53 -2.67
N LEU A 10 73.27 8.68 -3.99
CA LEU A 10 72.20 9.27 -4.79
C LEU A 10 70.98 8.34 -4.75
N TRP A 11 69.82 8.84 -4.31
CA TRP A 11 68.52 8.21 -4.57
C TRP A 11 67.62 9.24 -5.24
N LEU A 12 67.20 8.89 -6.46
CA LEU A 12 66.34 9.67 -7.32
C LEU A 12 64.92 9.67 -6.73
N ALA A 13 64.42 10.82 -6.29
CA ALA A 13 63.03 10.98 -5.88
C ALA A 13 62.23 11.62 -7.02
N VAL A 14 61.31 10.85 -7.59
CA VAL A 14 60.30 11.31 -8.54
C VAL A 14 59.28 12.17 -7.78
N VAL A 15 59.16 13.44 -8.16
CA VAL A 15 58.14 14.35 -7.62
C VAL A 15 56.82 14.07 -8.35
N LEU A 16 55.87 13.44 -7.66
CA LEU A 16 54.49 13.31 -8.11
C LEU A 16 53.73 14.57 -7.66
N ALA A 17 53.34 15.42 -8.62
CA ALA A 17 52.45 16.54 -8.36
C ALA A 17 51.01 16.04 -8.13
N ILE A 18 50.53 16.10 -6.89
CA ILE A 18 49.14 15.83 -6.55
C ILE A 18 48.36 17.13 -6.77
N ALA A 19 47.60 17.20 -7.87
CA ALA A 19 46.58 18.22 -8.06
C ALA A 19 45.36 17.84 -7.21
N ALA A 20 45.15 18.54 -6.09
CA ALA A 20 43.93 18.45 -5.32
C ALA A 20 42.80 19.14 -6.08
N GLN A 21 42.02 18.37 -6.85
CA GLN A 21 40.73 18.84 -7.36
C GLN A 21 39.71 18.76 -6.23
N GLY A 22 39.45 19.90 -5.59
CA GLY A 22 38.26 20.07 -4.77
C GLY A 22 37.03 20.04 -5.67
N ALA A 23 36.38 18.88 -5.76
CA ALA A 23 35.05 18.79 -6.35
C ALA A 23 34.08 19.50 -5.40
N ALA A 24 33.82 20.78 -5.67
CA ALA A 24 32.65 21.46 -5.13
C ALA A 24 31.43 20.68 -5.64
N SER A 25 30.88 19.81 -4.79
CA SER A 25 29.59 19.19 -5.03
C SER A 25 28.56 20.31 -5.06
N ALA A 26 28.18 20.75 -6.26
CA ALA A 26 26.98 21.53 -6.44
C ALA A 26 25.83 20.67 -5.90
N MET A 27 25.39 20.97 -4.67
CA MET A 27 24.15 20.44 -4.13
C MET A 27 23.04 20.87 -5.07
N THR A 28 22.59 19.96 -5.92
CA THR A 28 21.34 20.13 -6.62
C THR A 28 20.25 20.26 -5.56
N PRO A 29 19.39 21.30 -5.60
CA PRO A 29 18.30 21.40 -4.67
C PRO A 29 17.44 20.14 -4.79
N SER A 30 17.16 19.54 -3.63
CA SER A 30 16.21 18.42 -3.50
C SER A 30 14.95 18.74 -4.31
N PRO A 31 14.36 17.78 -5.06
CA PRO A 31 13.13 18.05 -5.80
C PRO A 31 12.10 18.67 -4.85
N ALA A 32 11.50 19.78 -5.29
CA ALA A 32 10.51 20.50 -4.51
C ALA A 32 9.48 19.50 -3.98
N HIS A 33 9.37 19.38 -2.65
CA HIS A 33 8.37 18.52 -2.03
C HIS A 33 7.00 18.96 -2.55
N ALA A 34 6.21 18.01 -3.05
CA ALA A 34 4.87 18.29 -3.55
C ALA A 34 4.04 18.95 -2.45
N ALA A 35 3.45 20.11 -2.76
CA ALA A 35 2.56 20.81 -1.84
C ALA A 35 1.42 19.88 -1.38
N PRO A 36 0.85 20.10 -0.18
CA PRO A 36 -0.28 19.30 0.28
C PRO A 36 -1.43 19.33 -0.76
N ALA A 37 -2.02 18.17 -1.01
CA ALA A 37 -3.07 17.99 -2.01
C ALA A 37 -4.34 18.81 -1.66
N THR A 38 -4.87 19.52 -2.64
CA THR A 38 -6.12 20.27 -2.49
C THR A 38 -7.32 19.33 -2.44
N GLY A 39 -8.39 19.74 -1.76
CA GLY A 39 -9.60 18.95 -1.58
C GLY A 39 -9.50 17.93 -0.43
N VAL A 40 -8.31 17.73 0.15
CA VAL A 40 -8.05 16.81 1.27
C VAL A 40 -8.19 17.54 2.61
N ALA A 41 -8.71 16.83 3.62
CA ALA A 41 -8.76 17.31 5.00
C ALA A 41 -7.47 16.93 5.75
N TYR A 42 -6.96 17.84 6.56
CA TYR A 42 -5.73 17.68 7.31
C TYR A 42 -5.91 18.05 8.79
N GLN A 43 -5.23 17.34 9.67
CA GLN A 43 -4.81 17.87 10.96
C GLN A 43 -3.52 18.67 10.74
N LEU A 44 -3.52 19.95 11.14
CA LEU A 44 -2.38 20.84 11.00
C LEU A 44 -1.56 20.77 12.29
N VAL A 45 -0.45 20.03 12.25
CA VAL A 45 0.36 19.72 13.43
C VAL A 45 1.58 20.62 13.48
N VAL A 46 1.74 21.41 14.55
CA VAL A 46 2.92 22.26 14.73
C VAL A 46 4.13 21.45 15.19
N THR A 47 5.29 21.66 14.56
CA THR A 47 6.53 20.94 14.89
C THR A 47 6.98 21.16 16.33
N LYS A 48 6.74 22.35 16.90
CA LYS A 48 7.19 22.70 18.26
C LYS A 48 6.60 21.81 19.36
N SER A 49 5.32 21.46 19.26
CA SER A 49 4.58 20.76 20.33
C SER A 49 4.00 19.42 19.89
N GLY A 50 3.93 19.15 18.58
CA GLY A 50 3.24 17.98 18.03
C GLY A 50 1.71 18.06 18.17
N LYS A 51 1.15 19.23 18.43
CA LYS A 51 -0.29 19.46 18.64
C LYS A 51 -0.95 20.08 17.42
N CYS A 52 -2.27 19.92 17.35
CA CYS A 52 -3.09 20.32 16.22
C CYS A 52 -3.67 21.72 16.42
N ILE A 53 -3.88 22.45 15.32
CA ILE A 53 -4.83 23.58 15.33
C ILE A 53 -6.21 23.04 15.73
N ASP A 54 -6.86 23.76 16.64
CA ASP A 54 -8.10 23.38 17.28
C ASP A 54 -9.07 24.56 17.28
N VAL A 55 -10.33 24.27 16.95
CA VAL A 55 -11.46 25.17 17.22
C VAL A 55 -12.02 24.81 18.60
N PRO A 56 -11.87 25.68 19.62
CA PRO A 56 -12.26 25.37 20.99
C PRO A 56 -13.73 24.94 21.08
N GLY A 57 -13.96 23.81 21.76
CA GLY A 57 -15.31 23.30 22.01
C GLY A 57 -16.10 22.93 20.75
N ALA A 58 -15.41 22.70 19.62
CA ALA A 58 -16.04 22.46 18.31
C ALA A 58 -17.01 23.58 17.89
N SER A 59 -16.76 24.82 18.33
CA SER A 59 -17.62 25.96 18.05
C SER A 59 -17.89 26.12 16.56
N SER A 60 -19.12 26.48 16.21
CA SER A 60 -19.52 26.88 14.86
C SER A 60 -19.67 28.39 14.71
N ALA A 61 -19.36 29.18 15.75
CA ALA A 61 -19.50 30.63 15.71
C ALA A 61 -18.39 31.30 14.87
N ASN A 62 -18.77 32.37 14.18
CA ASN A 62 -17.80 33.34 13.66
C ASN A 62 -17.06 33.99 14.83
N GLY A 63 -15.75 34.20 14.69
CA GLY A 63 -14.93 34.80 15.73
C GLY A 63 -14.45 33.84 16.80
N ALA A 64 -14.72 32.54 16.68
CA ALA A 64 -14.10 31.56 17.58
C ALA A 64 -12.58 31.55 17.35
N LEU A 65 -11.84 31.94 18.38
CA LEU A 65 -10.38 32.07 18.35
C LEU A 65 -9.72 30.69 18.31
N LEU A 66 -8.75 30.53 17.42
CA LEU A 66 -8.05 29.27 17.22
C LEU A 66 -6.97 29.08 18.28
N GLN A 67 -6.81 27.85 18.73
CA GLN A 67 -5.80 27.44 19.70
C GLN A 67 -5.06 26.19 19.22
N GLN A 68 -4.02 25.77 19.94
CA GLN A 68 -3.53 24.40 19.83
C GLN A 68 -4.19 23.50 20.87
N TRP A 69 -4.39 22.24 20.50
CA TRP A 69 -4.77 21.19 21.44
C TRP A 69 -4.20 19.84 21.02
N GLY A 70 -4.19 18.87 21.94
CA GLY A 70 -3.85 17.49 21.61
C GLY A 70 -4.65 17.00 20.40
N CYS A 71 -3.96 16.40 19.43
CA CYS A 71 -4.58 15.88 18.22
C CYS A 71 -5.53 14.73 18.57
N THR A 72 -6.82 14.92 18.29
CA THR A 72 -7.88 13.96 18.59
C THR A 72 -8.33 13.29 17.29
N ALA A 73 -8.24 11.96 17.23
CA ALA A 73 -8.64 11.21 16.04
C ALA A 73 -10.13 11.41 15.75
N ASN A 74 -10.51 11.43 14.47
CA ASN A 74 -11.90 11.54 14.00
C ASN A 74 -12.67 12.77 14.53
N SER A 75 -11.97 13.83 14.96
CA SER A 75 -12.56 15.04 15.52
C SER A 75 -12.61 16.16 14.47
N PRO A 76 -13.74 16.38 13.77
CA PRO A 76 -13.81 17.26 12.60
C PRO A 76 -13.47 18.74 12.89
N TRP A 77 -13.56 19.19 14.15
CA TRP A 77 -13.20 20.56 14.54
C TRP A 77 -11.69 20.81 14.59
N GLN A 78 -10.86 19.76 14.55
CA GLN A 78 -9.40 19.86 14.41
C GLN A 78 -8.93 19.55 12.97
N GLN A 79 -9.86 19.44 12.03
CA GLN A 79 -9.60 19.04 10.66
C GLN A 79 -9.88 20.21 9.73
N PHE A 80 -8.97 20.48 8.81
CA PHE A 80 -9.05 21.60 7.89
C PHE A 80 -8.84 21.11 6.46
N ARG A 81 -9.85 21.31 5.61
CA ARG A 81 -9.78 21.04 4.18
C ARG A 81 -8.99 22.14 3.50
N LEU A 82 -7.93 21.76 2.79
CA LEU A 82 -7.16 22.68 1.97
C LEU A 82 -7.91 22.91 0.65
N THR A 83 -8.39 24.12 0.41
CA THR A 83 -9.18 24.47 -0.77
C THR A 83 -8.39 25.44 -1.64
N ALA A 84 -8.20 25.12 -2.92
CA ALA A 84 -7.51 26.03 -3.85
C ALA A 84 -8.37 27.26 -4.15
N VAL A 85 -7.76 28.44 -4.14
CA VAL A 85 -8.37 29.71 -4.55
C VAL A 85 -7.35 30.47 -5.40
N GLY A 86 -7.46 30.33 -6.73
CA GLY A 86 -6.43 30.80 -7.65
C GLY A 86 -5.09 30.11 -7.39
N SER A 87 -4.02 30.88 -7.18
CA SER A 87 -2.69 30.38 -6.80
C SER A 87 -2.50 30.21 -5.28
N ASN A 88 -3.52 30.52 -4.48
CA ASN A 88 -3.49 30.50 -3.02
C ASN A 88 -4.45 29.43 -2.47
N TYR A 89 -4.55 29.35 -1.15
CA TYR A 89 -5.38 28.36 -0.46
C TYR A 89 -6.26 28.98 0.61
N GLN A 90 -7.41 28.37 0.86
CA GLN A 90 -8.20 28.53 2.09
C GLN A 90 -8.08 27.25 2.94
N LEU A 91 -8.06 27.43 4.26
CA LEU A 91 -8.12 26.33 5.24
C LEU A 91 -9.53 26.30 5.84
N VAL A 92 -10.35 25.36 5.39
CA VAL A 92 -11.77 25.27 5.75
C VAL A 92 -11.94 24.23 6.84
N ASN A 93 -12.37 24.62 8.03
CA ASN A 93 -12.65 23.69 9.11
C ASN A 93 -13.76 22.70 8.70
N VAL A 94 -13.54 21.40 8.90
CA VAL A 94 -14.45 20.34 8.46
C VAL A 94 -15.74 20.32 9.27
N SER A 95 -15.69 20.70 10.55
CA SER A 95 -16.87 20.73 11.42
C SER A 95 -17.78 21.92 11.15
N SER A 96 -17.21 23.13 11.09
CA SER A 96 -17.98 24.37 11.00
C SER A 96 -18.20 24.87 9.57
N GLY A 97 -17.44 24.37 8.59
CA GLY A 97 -17.41 24.87 7.22
C GLY A 97 -16.81 26.28 7.08
N LYS A 98 -16.16 26.81 8.12
CA LYS A 98 -15.60 28.16 8.17
C LYS A 98 -14.11 28.18 7.90
N CYS A 99 -13.61 29.31 7.42
CA CYS A 99 -12.23 29.49 7.03
C CYS A 99 -11.40 29.99 8.21
N VAL A 100 -10.15 29.54 8.29
CA VAL A 100 -9.12 30.20 9.11
C VAL A 100 -8.98 31.63 8.60
N ASP A 101 -9.11 32.59 9.51
CA ASP A 101 -9.32 34.01 9.23
C ASP A 101 -8.46 34.86 10.16
N ILE A 102 -7.93 35.96 9.61
CA ILE A 102 -7.30 37.02 10.40
C ILE A 102 -8.36 38.05 10.76
N PRO A 103 -8.64 38.26 12.07
CA PRO A 103 -9.63 39.23 12.52
C PRO A 103 -9.34 40.64 12.02
N ASP A 104 -10.41 41.34 11.61
CA ASP A 104 -10.41 42.75 11.22
C ASP A 104 -9.36 43.12 10.17
N TRP A 105 -8.97 42.16 9.32
CA TRP A 105 -7.93 42.34 8.29
C TRP A 105 -6.60 42.84 8.86
N SER A 106 -6.31 42.53 10.12
CA SER A 106 -5.13 43.06 10.79
C SER A 106 -3.84 42.57 10.13
N THR A 107 -2.86 43.46 10.00
CA THR A 107 -1.49 43.13 9.59
C THR A 107 -0.52 43.09 10.76
N ALA A 108 -1.03 43.24 12.00
CA ALA A 108 -0.20 43.27 13.19
C ALA A 108 0.29 41.86 13.58
N SER A 109 1.56 41.78 13.98
CA SER A 109 2.12 40.59 14.61
C SER A 109 1.49 40.35 15.99
N GLY A 110 1.26 39.09 16.35
CA GLY A 110 0.67 38.68 17.62
C GLY A 110 -0.86 38.53 17.61
N VAL A 111 -1.53 38.85 16.50
CA VAL A 111 -2.99 38.71 16.39
C VAL A 111 -3.37 37.24 16.36
N GLN A 112 -4.25 36.83 17.27
CA GLN A 112 -4.80 35.48 17.31
C GLN A 112 -5.78 35.29 16.15
N LEU A 113 -5.62 34.18 15.42
CA LEU A 113 -6.48 33.83 14.31
C LEU A 113 -7.83 33.33 14.84
N GLN A 114 -8.85 33.48 14.00
CA GLN A 114 -10.20 32.99 14.27
C GLN A 114 -10.67 32.08 13.14
N GLN A 115 -11.85 31.49 13.30
CA GLN A 115 -12.64 31.05 12.15
C GLN A 115 -13.72 32.07 11.79
N TYR A 116 -13.99 32.22 10.51
CA TYR A 116 -15.05 33.08 9.99
C TYR A 116 -15.67 32.51 8.71
N GLY A 117 -16.85 33.00 8.32
CA GLY A 117 -17.48 32.61 7.05
C GLY A 117 -16.53 32.76 5.87
N CYS A 118 -16.40 31.70 5.07
CA CYS A 118 -15.48 31.66 3.94
C CYS A 118 -15.92 32.61 2.82
N VAL A 119 -15.01 33.49 2.39
CA VAL A 119 -15.20 34.35 1.21
C VAL A 119 -13.95 34.29 0.34
N SER A 120 -14.05 33.66 -0.82
CA SER A 120 -12.88 33.35 -1.67
C SER A 120 -12.13 34.59 -2.17
N SER A 121 -12.78 35.76 -2.29
CA SER A 121 -12.12 37.01 -2.68
C SER A 121 -11.37 37.71 -1.54
N GLN A 122 -11.50 37.26 -0.28
CA GLN A 122 -10.91 37.93 0.87
C GLN A 122 -9.49 37.44 1.18
N ALA A 123 -8.51 38.33 1.03
CA ALA A 123 -7.09 37.98 1.19
C ALA A 123 -6.71 37.61 2.63
N ASN A 124 -7.43 38.11 3.65
CA ASN A 124 -7.21 37.77 5.06
C ASN A 124 -7.63 36.34 5.44
N GLN A 125 -8.24 35.60 4.50
CA GLN A 125 -8.54 34.17 4.59
C GLN A 125 -7.73 33.31 3.61
N GLN A 126 -6.83 33.93 2.83
CA GLN A 126 -6.00 33.23 1.85
C GLN A 126 -4.56 33.04 2.34
N TRP A 127 -4.01 31.88 2.00
CA TRP A 127 -2.72 31.42 2.49
C TRP A 127 -1.83 30.95 1.34
N ARG A 128 -0.54 31.23 1.44
CA ARG A 128 0.54 30.64 0.65
C ARG A 128 1.27 29.61 1.51
N LEU A 129 1.70 28.52 0.90
CA LEU A 129 2.48 27.49 1.58
C LEU A 129 3.93 27.57 1.10
N ALA A 130 4.87 27.73 2.04
CA ALA A 130 6.30 27.66 1.76
C ALA A 130 6.91 26.48 2.51
N ALA A 131 7.67 25.63 1.82
CA ALA A 131 8.37 24.52 2.46
C ALA A 131 9.34 25.06 3.52
N SER A 132 9.31 24.49 4.73
CA SER A 132 10.14 24.92 5.85
C SER A 132 10.39 23.74 6.78
N GLY A 133 11.46 23.00 6.56
CA GLY A 133 11.81 21.76 7.26
C GLY A 133 11.36 20.49 6.51
N THR A 134 11.63 19.32 7.10
CA THR A 134 11.25 18.03 6.51
C THR A 134 9.74 17.79 6.66
N ASN A 135 9.02 17.72 5.54
CA ASN A 135 7.56 17.51 5.48
C ASN A 135 6.71 18.57 6.20
N THR A 136 7.24 19.78 6.37
CA THR A 136 6.58 20.87 7.09
C THR A 136 6.56 22.15 6.26
N TYR A 137 5.55 22.98 6.49
CA TYR A 137 5.31 24.20 5.75
C TYR A 137 5.12 25.38 6.70
N GLN A 138 5.56 26.55 6.28
CA GLN A 138 5.03 27.82 6.77
C GLN A 138 3.72 28.12 6.05
N ILE A 139 2.70 28.52 6.81
CA ILE A 139 1.42 28.99 6.31
C ILE A 139 1.45 30.51 6.35
N ILE A 140 1.56 31.16 5.19
CA ILE A 140 1.83 32.58 5.05
C ILE A 140 0.56 33.29 4.60
N SER A 141 0.12 34.29 5.35
CA SER A 141 -1.01 35.14 4.98
C SER A 141 -0.76 35.83 3.65
N VAL A 142 -1.70 35.75 2.71
CA VAL A 142 -1.66 36.52 1.46
C VAL A 142 -1.83 38.01 1.75
N HIS A 143 -2.61 38.37 2.78
CA HIS A 143 -2.89 39.76 3.14
C HIS A 143 -1.72 40.46 3.85
N SER A 144 -1.16 39.83 4.88
CA SER A 144 -0.13 40.47 5.74
C SER A 144 1.29 40.03 5.45
N GLY A 145 1.49 38.90 4.74
CA GLY A 145 2.80 38.27 4.59
C GLY A 145 3.35 37.61 5.86
N LEU A 146 2.60 37.60 6.96
CA LEU A 146 2.98 36.98 8.22
C LEU A 146 2.65 35.48 8.26
N CYS A 147 3.35 34.73 9.10
CA CYS A 147 3.20 33.29 9.25
C CYS A 147 2.26 32.93 10.39
N VAL A 148 1.42 31.91 10.19
CA VAL A 148 0.70 31.25 11.26
C VAL A 148 1.70 30.63 12.25
N SER A 149 1.55 30.93 13.53
CA SER A 149 2.48 30.53 14.58
C SER A 149 1.78 30.21 15.90
N LEU A 150 2.44 29.44 16.75
CA LEU A 150 2.06 29.38 18.17
C LEU A 150 2.71 30.51 18.95
N LYS A 151 1.85 31.24 19.68
CA LYS A 151 2.25 32.32 20.57
C LYS A 151 3.29 31.83 21.57
N ASP A 152 4.37 32.59 21.69
CA ASP A 152 5.50 32.37 22.61
C ASP A 152 6.16 30.98 22.49
N ALA A 153 5.94 30.28 21.36
CA ALA A 153 6.34 28.89 21.16
C ALA A 153 5.87 27.92 22.27
N SER A 154 4.75 28.25 22.93
CA SER A 154 4.17 27.47 24.01
C SER A 154 3.79 26.05 23.56
N THR A 155 3.97 25.07 24.45
CA THR A 155 3.56 23.68 24.23
C THR A 155 2.28 23.32 24.99
N ALA A 156 1.68 24.26 25.72
CA ALA A 156 0.47 24.04 26.51
C ALA A 156 -0.79 23.91 25.64
N ASN A 157 -1.73 23.07 26.05
CA ASN A 157 -3.08 23.08 25.47
C ASN A 157 -3.73 24.44 25.68
N GLY A 158 -4.42 24.95 24.66
CA GLY A 158 -5.03 26.27 24.69
C GLY A 158 -4.11 27.44 24.31
N ALA A 159 -2.85 27.18 23.95
CA ALA A 159 -1.99 28.25 23.45
C ALA A 159 -2.55 28.82 22.14
N ALA A 160 -2.54 30.15 22.02
CA ALA A 160 -3.09 30.87 20.88
C ALA A 160 -2.34 30.57 19.59
N VAL A 161 -3.10 30.34 18.51
CA VAL A 161 -2.59 30.35 17.14
C VAL A 161 -2.67 31.78 16.62
N ILE A 162 -1.52 32.39 16.36
CA ILE A 162 -1.37 33.80 15.99
C ILE A 162 -0.73 33.95 14.59
N GLN A 163 -0.74 35.15 14.03
CA GLN A 163 0.19 35.52 12.95
C GLN A 163 1.38 36.30 13.50
N GLU A 164 2.58 36.03 13.00
CA GLU A 164 3.77 36.84 13.31
C GLU A 164 4.86 36.68 12.23
N THR A 165 5.95 37.43 12.36
CA THR A 165 7.05 37.42 11.38
C THR A 165 7.53 36.00 11.08
N CYS A 166 7.59 35.65 9.80
CA CYS A 166 8.06 34.34 9.36
C CYS A 166 9.54 34.12 9.74
N THR A 167 9.79 33.02 10.46
CA THR A 167 11.14 32.55 10.80
C THR A 167 11.20 31.03 10.70
N ALA A 168 12.40 30.45 10.56
CA ALA A 168 12.60 29.00 10.46
C ALA A 168 12.41 28.25 11.80
N ASN A 169 11.75 28.85 12.78
CA ASN A 169 11.53 28.26 14.10
C ASN A 169 10.41 27.21 14.06
N THR A 170 10.53 26.17 14.87
CA THR A 170 9.59 25.03 14.89
C THR A 170 8.16 25.40 15.32
N ASN A 171 7.94 26.59 15.92
CA ASN A 171 6.60 27.08 16.26
C ASN A 171 5.85 27.74 15.09
N LYS A 172 6.42 27.72 13.89
CA LYS A 172 5.82 28.19 12.62
C LYS A 172 5.86 27.14 11.51
N GLN A 173 6.30 25.93 11.86
CA GLN A 173 6.41 24.81 10.95
C GLN A 173 5.21 23.89 11.21
N TRP A 174 4.39 23.71 10.18
CA TRP A 174 3.14 22.97 10.26
C TRP A 174 3.21 21.77 9.32
N ALA A 175 3.05 20.57 9.87
CA ALA A 175 2.84 19.35 9.11
C ALA A 175 1.35 19.24 8.75
N PHE A 176 1.07 18.94 7.48
CA PHE A 176 -0.28 18.67 6.99
C PHE A 176 -0.53 17.16 7.08
N THR A 177 -1.08 16.68 8.19
CA THR A 177 -1.37 15.26 8.43
C THR A 177 -2.75 14.91 7.92
N GLY A 178 -2.86 14.15 6.82
CA GLY A 178 -4.16 13.85 6.18
C GLY A 178 -5.13 13.13 7.11
N VAL A 179 -6.41 13.52 7.06
CA VAL A 179 -7.52 12.89 7.80
C VAL A 179 -8.09 11.78 6.95
N GLY A 180 -8.15 10.56 7.49
CA GLY A 180 -8.48 9.34 6.71
C GLY A 180 -7.24 8.62 6.20
N SER A 181 -6.10 9.29 6.22
CA SER A 181 -4.83 8.65 6.54
C SER A 181 -4.86 8.46 8.05
N GLY A 182 -4.79 7.21 8.55
CA GLY A 182 -4.64 7.02 10.00
C GLY A 182 -3.37 7.72 10.50
N THR A 183 -3.02 7.50 11.76
CA THR A 183 -1.64 7.59 12.28
C THR A 183 -0.68 6.62 11.57
N GLY A 184 -0.86 6.43 10.26
CA GLY A 184 -0.36 5.36 9.43
C GLY A 184 1.13 5.51 9.34
N ALA A 185 1.80 4.50 9.89
CA ALA A 185 3.16 4.15 9.58
C ALA A 185 3.39 4.32 8.07
N THR A 186 3.97 5.46 7.69
CA THR A 186 4.38 5.71 6.31
C THR A 186 5.72 5.04 6.16
N VAL A 187 5.83 4.12 5.23
CA VAL A 187 7.04 3.36 4.95
C VAL A 187 7.71 3.98 3.72
N ALA A 188 8.98 4.31 3.81
CA ALA A 188 9.76 4.78 2.67
C ALA A 188 11.20 4.29 2.77
N ALA A 189 11.67 3.56 1.75
CA ALA A 189 13.02 2.99 1.75
C ALA A 189 14.13 4.05 1.80
N ASP A 190 13.84 5.27 1.34
CA ASP A 190 14.73 6.44 1.34
C ASP A 190 14.78 7.18 2.70
N GLY A 191 14.06 6.71 3.71
CA GLY A 191 13.96 7.35 5.02
C GLY A 191 12.98 8.53 5.09
N ALA A 192 12.28 8.86 4.00
CA ALA A 192 11.28 9.93 3.98
C ALA A 192 9.92 9.52 4.59
N GLY A 193 9.87 8.36 5.23
CA GLY A 193 8.71 7.80 5.94
C GLY A 193 9.02 7.69 7.44
N ARG A 194 8.00 7.37 8.24
CA ARG A 194 8.18 7.07 9.66
C ARG A 194 8.96 5.78 9.89
N TYR A 195 8.88 4.84 8.94
CA TYR A 195 9.60 3.57 8.94
C TYR A 195 10.31 3.40 7.61
N THR A 196 11.44 2.69 7.62
CA THR A 196 12.18 2.33 6.41
C THR A 196 11.80 0.96 5.85
N THR A 197 11.20 0.10 6.68
CA THR A 197 10.73 -1.24 6.30
C THR A 197 9.24 -1.40 6.58
N VAL A 198 8.60 -2.30 5.82
CA VAL A 198 7.18 -2.63 5.98
C VAL A 198 6.98 -3.43 7.27
N GLN A 199 7.88 -4.35 7.62
CA GLN A 199 7.76 -5.12 8.85
C GLN A 199 7.78 -4.22 10.10
N ALA A 200 8.66 -3.22 10.17
CA ALA A 200 8.72 -2.32 11.33
C ALA A 200 7.41 -1.53 11.54
N ALA A 201 6.73 -1.19 10.44
CA ALA A 201 5.42 -0.57 10.49
C ALA A 201 4.33 -1.53 11.00
N VAL A 202 4.37 -2.80 10.59
CA VAL A 202 3.46 -3.86 11.08
C VAL A 202 3.67 -4.13 12.58
N ASP A 203 4.93 -4.21 13.01
CA ASP A 203 5.30 -4.42 14.40
C ASP A 203 4.79 -3.30 15.31
N ALA A 204 4.86 -2.06 14.82
CA ALA A 204 4.39 -0.89 15.55
C ALA A 204 2.86 -0.70 15.56
N ALA A 205 2.12 -1.33 14.64
CA ALA A 205 0.66 -1.24 14.62
C ALA A 205 0.06 -1.79 15.94
N PRO A 206 -1.04 -1.25 16.48
CA PRO A 206 -1.62 -1.78 17.72
C PRO A 206 -2.06 -3.25 17.58
N ALA A 207 -1.74 -4.06 18.59
CA ALA A 207 -2.29 -5.42 18.68
C ALA A 207 -3.79 -5.38 18.95
N ASN A 208 -4.52 -6.36 18.42
CA ASN A 208 -5.96 -6.59 18.60
C ASN A 208 -6.83 -5.36 18.29
N SER A 209 -6.41 -4.51 17.35
CA SER A 209 -7.17 -3.32 17.00
C SER A 209 -8.54 -3.68 16.43
N THR A 210 -9.58 -3.10 17.02
CA THR A 210 -10.97 -3.21 16.52
C THR A 210 -11.23 -2.29 15.33
N THR A 211 -10.28 -1.41 14.99
CA THR A 211 -10.39 -0.43 13.90
C THR A 211 -9.30 -0.66 12.86
N ARG A 212 -9.60 -0.32 11.60
CA ARG A 212 -8.67 -0.53 10.48
C ARG A 212 -7.40 0.32 10.64
N GLN A 213 -6.25 -0.33 10.62
CA GLN A 213 -4.94 0.31 10.66
C GLN A 213 -4.34 0.32 9.26
N VAL A 214 -4.13 1.50 8.68
CA VAL A 214 -3.57 1.63 7.33
C VAL A 214 -2.08 1.98 7.41
N ILE A 215 -1.25 1.13 6.83
CA ILE A 215 0.18 1.34 6.60
C ILE A 215 0.34 1.73 5.14
N THR A 216 0.85 2.94 4.90
CA THR A 216 1.10 3.42 3.53
C THR A 216 2.56 3.19 3.18
N ILE A 217 2.82 2.77 1.95
CA ILE A 217 4.16 2.36 1.51
C ILE A 217 4.47 3.15 0.24
N LYS A 218 5.50 4.01 0.29
CA LYS A 218 5.94 4.79 -0.87
C LYS A 218 6.42 3.87 -2.00
N ALA A 219 6.57 4.43 -3.20
CA ALA A 219 7.20 3.71 -4.31
C ALA A 219 8.63 3.29 -3.93
N GLY A 220 9.02 2.08 -4.31
CA GLY A 220 10.29 1.48 -3.96
C GLY A 220 10.21 -0.05 -3.93
N THR A 221 11.39 -0.67 -3.90
CA THR A 221 11.55 -2.11 -3.72
C THR A 221 12.02 -2.39 -2.30
N TYR A 222 11.22 -3.15 -1.57
CA TYR A 222 11.41 -3.54 -0.18
C TYR A 222 11.79 -5.01 -0.14
N ARG A 223 13.10 -5.30 -0.03
CA ARG A 223 13.60 -6.67 0.07
C ARG A 223 13.55 -7.13 1.53
N GLU A 224 12.44 -7.73 1.92
CA GLU A 224 12.17 -8.16 3.29
C GLU A 224 11.12 -9.28 3.32
N ILE A 225 11.04 -9.98 4.46
CA ILE A 225 9.89 -10.81 4.79
C ILE A 225 8.92 -9.98 5.61
N VAL A 226 7.65 -9.99 5.22
CA VAL A 226 6.58 -9.31 5.97
C VAL A 226 5.61 -10.33 6.55
N THR A 227 5.47 -10.36 7.86
CA THR A 227 4.50 -11.18 8.58
C THR A 227 3.45 -10.29 9.22
N ILE A 228 2.19 -10.47 8.83
CA ILE A 228 1.01 -9.94 9.52
C ILE A 228 0.57 -11.00 10.53
N PRO A 229 0.90 -10.86 11.83
CA PRO A 229 0.57 -11.87 12.81
C PRO A 229 -0.94 -11.89 13.13
N SER A 230 -1.42 -13.00 13.67
CA SER A 230 -2.85 -13.22 13.96
C SER A 230 -3.43 -12.20 14.95
N ASN A 231 -2.61 -11.65 15.85
CA ASN A 231 -2.99 -10.60 16.80
C ASN A 231 -2.98 -9.19 16.18
N LYS A 232 -2.81 -9.02 14.86
CA LYS A 232 -2.92 -7.72 14.16
C LYS A 232 -4.06 -7.75 13.15
N PRO A 233 -5.33 -7.89 13.60
CA PRO A 233 -6.48 -7.87 12.70
C PRO A 233 -6.66 -6.46 12.09
N ASN A 234 -7.46 -6.38 11.03
CA ASN A 234 -7.85 -5.11 10.40
C ASN A 234 -6.69 -4.27 9.85
N LEU A 235 -5.56 -4.90 9.51
CA LEU A 235 -4.43 -4.18 8.94
C LEU A 235 -4.60 -3.99 7.42
N THR A 236 -4.19 -2.84 6.89
CA THR A 236 -4.12 -2.57 5.46
C THR A 236 -2.71 -2.15 5.05
N LEU A 237 -2.12 -2.83 4.08
CA LEU A 237 -0.93 -2.36 3.36
C LEU A 237 -1.37 -1.64 2.08
N GLN A 238 -1.00 -0.38 1.91
CA GLN A 238 -1.40 0.43 0.76
C GLN A 238 -0.17 1.02 0.07
N GLY A 239 0.11 0.58 -1.16
CA GLY A 239 1.15 1.19 -1.98
C GLY A 239 0.70 2.56 -2.52
N LEU A 240 1.62 3.54 -2.48
CA LEU A 240 1.41 4.91 -2.95
C LEU A 240 2.02 5.18 -4.33
N GLY A 241 2.58 4.16 -4.98
CA GLY A 241 3.07 4.28 -6.34
C GLY A 241 1.95 4.54 -7.35
N GLY A 242 2.29 5.14 -8.49
CA GLY A 242 1.32 5.44 -9.55
C GLY A 242 0.65 4.19 -10.16
N SER A 243 1.26 3.02 -9.96
CA SER A 243 0.69 1.70 -10.24
C SER A 243 1.16 0.68 -9.20
N ALA A 244 0.50 -0.48 -9.15
CA ALA A 244 0.87 -1.58 -8.25
C ALA A 244 2.30 -2.09 -8.46
N GLY A 245 2.91 -1.86 -9.63
CA GLY A 245 4.29 -2.24 -9.93
C GLY A 245 5.35 -1.32 -9.31
N ASN A 246 4.96 -0.15 -8.78
CA ASN A 246 5.91 0.83 -8.25
C ASN A 246 6.27 0.62 -6.78
N THR A 247 5.46 -0.14 -6.02
CA THR A 247 5.72 -0.51 -4.63
C THR A 247 5.81 -2.03 -4.55
N VAL A 248 7.01 -2.56 -4.33
CA VAL A 248 7.30 -4.00 -4.44
C VAL A 248 7.85 -4.53 -3.11
N ILE A 249 7.20 -5.54 -2.54
CA ILE A 249 7.73 -6.33 -1.42
C ILE A 249 8.24 -7.65 -2.00
N VAL A 250 9.52 -7.96 -1.80
CA VAL A 250 10.19 -9.08 -2.48
C VAL A 250 11.16 -9.86 -1.59
N ASN A 251 11.21 -11.18 -1.74
CA ASN A 251 12.31 -12.01 -1.25
C ASN A 251 12.50 -13.24 -2.17
N ASN A 252 13.49 -14.09 -1.90
CA ASN A 252 13.83 -15.28 -2.70
C ASN A 252 13.91 -16.58 -1.87
N HIS A 253 13.21 -16.67 -0.73
CA HIS A 253 13.15 -17.94 0.00
C HIS A 253 12.47 -19.02 -0.85
N SER A 254 12.90 -20.27 -0.70
CA SER A 254 12.33 -21.43 -1.41
C SER A 254 12.41 -22.70 -0.57
N SER A 255 11.64 -23.72 -0.97
CA SER A 255 11.69 -25.03 -0.32
C SER A 255 13.07 -25.69 -0.44
N ALA A 256 13.71 -25.62 -1.61
CA ALA A 256 15.08 -26.10 -1.82
C ALA A 256 16.11 -25.35 -0.97
N GLY A 257 15.83 -24.10 -0.59
CA GLY A 257 16.61 -23.33 0.37
C GLY A 257 16.42 -23.73 1.83
N GLY A 258 15.65 -24.78 2.14
CA GLY A 258 15.44 -25.28 3.50
C GLY A 258 14.27 -24.66 4.26
N TRP A 259 13.51 -23.75 3.64
CA TRP A 259 12.37 -23.08 4.29
C TRP A 259 11.06 -23.87 4.21
N GLY A 260 11.02 -24.93 3.39
CA GLY A 260 9.80 -25.60 2.97
C GLY A 260 8.90 -24.69 2.12
N THR A 261 7.87 -25.26 1.48
CA THR A 261 6.92 -24.48 0.66
C THR A 261 6.27 -23.35 1.46
N SER A 262 5.59 -23.66 2.56
CA SER A 262 4.85 -22.63 3.32
C SER A 262 5.75 -21.57 3.95
N GLY A 263 6.96 -21.96 4.40
CA GLY A 263 7.94 -21.05 5.02
C GLY A 263 8.73 -20.21 4.01
N SER A 264 8.58 -20.48 2.72
CA SER A 264 9.23 -19.71 1.65
C SER A 264 8.55 -18.38 1.31
N ALA A 265 7.40 -18.08 1.93
CA ALA A 265 6.58 -16.94 1.57
C ALA A 265 7.31 -15.60 1.79
N THR A 266 7.16 -14.66 0.84
CA THR A 266 7.62 -13.28 1.05
C THR A 266 6.70 -12.52 2.02
N VAL A 267 5.39 -12.71 1.89
CA VAL A 267 4.39 -12.11 2.79
C VAL A 267 3.52 -13.20 3.43
N PHE A 268 3.47 -13.22 4.76
CA PHE A 268 2.59 -14.08 5.54
C PHE A 268 1.41 -13.27 6.08
N VAL A 269 0.18 -13.68 5.72
CA VAL A 269 -1.05 -13.02 6.18
C VAL A 269 -1.77 -13.95 7.16
N ASN A 270 -1.50 -13.81 8.45
CA ASN A 270 -2.17 -14.56 9.52
C ASN A 270 -3.28 -13.76 10.22
N GLY A 271 -3.20 -12.42 10.16
CA GLY A 271 -4.22 -11.53 10.70
C GLY A 271 -5.52 -11.56 9.89
N ARG A 272 -6.66 -11.67 10.57
CA ARG A 272 -7.99 -11.56 9.94
C ARG A 272 -8.30 -10.14 9.47
N ASP A 273 -9.23 -10.02 8.52
CA ASP A 273 -9.70 -8.73 8.00
C ASP A 273 -8.59 -7.90 7.34
N PHE A 274 -7.53 -8.56 6.90
CA PHE A 274 -6.38 -7.95 6.23
C PHE A 274 -6.76 -7.38 4.86
N ARG A 275 -6.12 -6.27 4.47
CA ARG A 275 -6.18 -5.78 3.08
C ARG A 275 -4.81 -5.45 2.53
N ALA A 276 -4.60 -5.69 1.23
CA ALA A 276 -3.51 -5.08 0.48
C ALA A 276 -4.07 -4.38 -0.76
N VAL A 277 -3.54 -3.18 -1.04
CA VAL A 277 -4.01 -2.33 -2.14
C VAL A 277 -2.83 -1.72 -2.89
N ASN A 278 -2.89 -1.76 -4.23
CA ASN A 278 -1.97 -1.04 -5.13
C ASN A 278 -0.48 -1.32 -4.86
N LEU A 279 -0.09 -2.59 -4.75
CA LEU A 279 1.30 -2.99 -4.54
C LEU A 279 1.62 -4.35 -5.18
N THR A 280 2.89 -4.70 -5.21
CA THR A 280 3.39 -6.00 -5.67
C THR A 280 3.94 -6.81 -4.50
N ILE A 281 3.57 -8.08 -4.45
CA ILE A 281 4.16 -9.10 -3.59
C ILE A 281 4.85 -10.12 -4.51
N ALA A 282 6.17 -10.26 -4.38
CA ALA A 282 6.95 -11.07 -5.29
C ALA A 282 7.85 -12.08 -4.56
N ASN A 283 8.01 -13.27 -5.11
CA ASN A 283 9.13 -14.15 -4.79
C ASN A 283 10.04 -14.29 -6.02
N ASP A 284 11.28 -13.82 -5.91
CA ASP A 284 12.25 -13.75 -7.01
C ASP A 284 13.26 -14.92 -7.03
N TYR A 285 12.96 -16.05 -6.38
CA TYR A 285 13.81 -17.24 -6.40
C TYR A 285 14.07 -17.80 -7.81
N GLY A 286 13.06 -17.80 -8.68
CA GLY A 286 13.15 -18.42 -10.02
C GLY A 286 12.48 -19.79 -10.12
N GLU A 287 12.75 -20.50 -11.21
CA GLU A 287 12.30 -21.89 -11.39
C GLU A 287 13.22 -22.89 -10.66
N GLY A 288 12.70 -24.09 -10.40
CA GLY A 288 13.45 -25.23 -9.84
C GLY A 288 13.04 -25.64 -8.43
N SER A 289 12.25 -24.81 -7.73
CA SER A 289 11.64 -25.16 -6.44
C SER A 289 10.40 -24.32 -6.16
N GLN A 290 9.58 -24.78 -5.22
CA GLN A 290 8.47 -24.04 -4.63
C GLN A 290 8.98 -22.77 -3.95
N ALA A 291 8.40 -21.62 -4.30
CA ALA A 291 8.80 -20.33 -3.77
C ALA A 291 7.60 -19.39 -3.72
N VAL A 292 7.03 -19.24 -2.52
CA VAL A 292 5.75 -18.55 -2.31
C VAL A 292 5.95 -17.03 -2.28
N ALA A 293 5.11 -16.29 -3.00
CA ALA A 293 5.04 -14.83 -2.88
C ALA A 293 4.18 -14.44 -1.68
N ALA A 294 2.96 -14.98 -1.59
CA ALA A 294 2.05 -14.72 -0.48
C ALA A 294 1.44 -16.01 0.11
N ASN A 295 1.48 -16.12 1.44
CA ASN A 295 0.88 -17.18 2.22
C ASN A 295 -0.32 -16.63 2.99
N LEU A 296 -1.53 -16.98 2.56
CA LEU A 296 -2.79 -16.50 3.12
C LEU A 296 -3.33 -17.49 4.15
N ASN A 297 -3.23 -17.14 5.41
CA ASN A 297 -3.62 -17.95 6.57
C ASN A 297 -4.50 -17.19 7.58
N GLY A 298 -5.14 -16.11 7.12
CA GLY A 298 -6.09 -15.30 7.89
C GLY A 298 -7.41 -15.17 7.13
N ASP A 299 -8.52 -15.15 7.87
CA ASP A 299 -9.86 -15.03 7.29
C ASP A 299 -10.19 -13.61 6.84
N ARG A 300 -11.02 -13.53 5.79
CA ARG A 300 -11.52 -12.28 5.21
C ARG A 300 -10.45 -11.36 4.64
N ALA A 301 -9.42 -11.94 4.02
CA ALA A 301 -8.39 -11.16 3.35
C ALA A 301 -8.91 -10.55 2.03
N VAL A 302 -8.57 -9.29 1.75
CA VAL A 302 -8.91 -8.61 0.49
C VAL A 302 -7.66 -8.07 -0.20
N PHE A 303 -7.53 -8.32 -1.49
CA PHE A 303 -6.45 -7.81 -2.33
C PHE A 303 -7.08 -7.07 -3.51
N ASP A 304 -6.81 -5.78 -3.64
CA ASP A 304 -7.36 -4.94 -4.70
C ASP A 304 -6.23 -4.23 -5.46
N ASN A 305 -6.15 -4.46 -6.77
CA ASN A 305 -5.04 -3.97 -7.59
C ASN A 305 -3.68 -4.40 -7.02
N VAL A 306 -3.53 -5.70 -6.75
CA VAL A 306 -2.28 -6.30 -6.25
C VAL A 306 -1.66 -7.19 -7.32
N ARG A 307 -0.33 -7.18 -7.42
CA ARG A 307 0.42 -8.09 -8.27
C ARG A 307 1.08 -9.18 -7.42
N PHE A 308 0.80 -10.44 -7.70
CA PHE A 308 1.49 -11.58 -7.12
C PHE A 308 2.44 -12.16 -8.18
N LEU A 309 3.74 -12.07 -7.93
CA LEU A 309 4.76 -12.49 -8.89
C LEU A 309 5.59 -13.64 -8.33
N GLY A 310 5.73 -14.71 -9.10
CA GLY A 310 6.57 -15.84 -8.72
C GLY A 310 6.74 -16.83 -9.88
N ASN A 311 7.08 -18.07 -9.54
CA ASN A 311 7.14 -19.19 -10.47
C ASN A 311 6.27 -20.34 -9.91
N GLN A 312 6.89 -21.39 -9.39
CA GLN A 312 6.16 -22.48 -8.75
C GLN A 312 5.64 -22.06 -7.38
N ASP A 313 4.37 -22.35 -7.10
CA ASP A 313 3.70 -22.10 -5.80
C ASP A 313 3.57 -20.60 -5.41
N THR A 314 3.31 -19.70 -6.36
CA THR A 314 3.29 -18.25 -6.12
C THR A 314 2.31 -17.80 -5.01
N LEU A 315 1.08 -18.31 -4.98
CA LEU A 315 0.04 -17.88 -4.04
C LEU A 315 -0.57 -19.07 -3.28
N LEU A 316 -0.24 -19.16 -1.99
CA LEU A 316 -0.76 -20.19 -1.09
C LEU A 316 -2.04 -19.70 -0.38
N LEU A 317 -3.15 -20.34 -0.69
CA LEU A 317 -4.48 -20.13 -0.12
C LEU A 317 -4.77 -21.20 0.94
N ASN A 318 -4.49 -20.96 2.24
CA ASN A 318 -4.57 -22.04 3.25
C ASN A 318 -5.97 -22.63 3.43
N ASN A 319 -6.75 -22.18 4.40
CA ASN A 319 -8.06 -22.79 4.71
C ASN A 319 -9.15 -21.73 4.95
N PHE A 320 -8.85 -20.46 4.67
CA PHE A 320 -9.74 -19.33 4.96
C PHE A 320 -10.23 -18.63 3.70
N ARG A 321 -11.10 -17.62 3.87
CA ARG A 321 -11.68 -16.89 2.75
C ARG A 321 -10.82 -15.72 2.30
N ALA A 322 -10.69 -15.54 0.98
CA ALA A 322 -9.97 -14.43 0.38
C ALA A 322 -10.68 -13.88 -0.87
N TYR A 323 -10.67 -12.56 -1.03
CA TYR A 323 -11.16 -11.88 -2.23
C TYR A 323 -10.02 -11.16 -2.94
N ILE A 324 -9.72 -11.55 -4.16
CA ILE A 324 -8.65 -11.00 -4.99
C ILE A 324 -9.31 -10.33 -6.21
N VAL A 325 -9.24 -9.01 -6.31
CA VAL A 325 -9.97 -8.23 -7.32
C VAL A 325 -9.05 -7.25 -8.04
N ASN A 326 -9.33 -6.98 -9.32
CA ASN A 326 -8.54 -6.07 -10.18
C ASN A 326 -7.04 -6.37 -10.17
N SER A 327 -6.65 -7.62 -9.93
CA SER A 327 -5.30 -8.00 -9.57
C SER A 327 -4.62 -8.76 -10.71
N TYR A 328 -3.32 -8.99 -10.55
CA TYR A 328 -2.51 -9.77 -11.47
C TYR A 328 -1.80 -10.88 -10.71
N VAL A 329 -1.85 -12.10 -11.24
CA VAL A 329 -1.11 -13.25 -10.69
C VAL A 329 -0.30 -13.88 -11.82
N GLU A 330 0.99 -14.10 -11.62
CA GLU A 330 1.80 -14.91 -12.54
C GLU A 330 2.53 -16.04 -11.82
N GLY A 331 2.79 -17.10 -12.57
CA GLY A 331 3.63 -18.21 -12.12
C GLY A 331 3.72 -19.30 -13.18
N THR A 332 4.21 -20.47 -12.79
CA THR A 332 4.49 -21.59 -13.70
C THR A 332 3.71 -22.85 -13.34
N VAL A 333 4.05 -23.48 -12.22
CA VAL A 333 3.42 -24.72 -11.73
C VAL A 333 2.68 -24.43 -10.44
N ASP A 334 1.41 -24.85 -10.35
CA ASP A 334 0.59 -24.80 -9.13
C ASP A 334 0.54 -23.40 -8.48
N PHE A 335 0.64 -22.35 -9.29
CA PHE A 335 0.96 -21.04 -8.75
C PHE A 335 -0.22 -20.36 -8.03
N ILE A 336 -1.40 -20.96 -8.05
CA ILE A 336 -2.53 -20.69 -7.14
C ILE A 336 -2.93 -22.02 -6.48
N PHE A 337 -2.63 -22.22 -5.20
CA PHE A 337 -2.80 -23.54 -4.58
C PHE A 337 -3.23 -23.48 -3.12
N GLY A 338 -3.75 -24.60 -2.60
CA GLY A 338 -4.18 -24.72 -1.22
C GLY A 338 -5.66 -25.06 -1.05
N GLY A 339 -6.18 -24.98 0.18
CA GLY A 339 -7.52 -25.45 0.57
C GLY A 339 -8.55 -24.34 0.82
N GLY A 340 -8.14 -23.07 0.69
CA GLY A 340 -8.96 -21.92 1.04
C GLY A 340 -10.09 -21.67 0.05
N THR A 341 -11.08 -20.89 0.50
CA THR A 341 -12.17 -20.43 -0.36
C THR A 341 -11.81 -19.06 -0.93
N ALA A 342 -11.30 -19.03 -2.16
CA ALA A 342 -10.80 -17.81 -2.78
C ALA A 342 -11.60 -17.43 -4.02
N VAL A 343 -11.92 -16.15 -4.14
CA VAL A 343 -12.52 -15.60 -5.36
C VAL A 343 -11.54 -14.64 -6.01
N PHE A 344 -11.12 -14.97 -7.23
CA PHE A 344 -10.45 -14.05 -8.14
C PHE A 344 -11.51 -13.40 -9.01
N ASN A 345 -11.57 -12.06 -9.02
CA ASN A 345 -12.55 -11.30 -9.78
C ASN A 345 -11.87 -10.24 -10.65
N ALA A 346 -12.29 -10.10 -11.91
CA ALA A 346 -11.80 -9.03 -12.80
C ALA A 346 -10.27 -8.92 -12.84
N SER A 347 -9.59 -10.07 -12.74
CA SER A 347 -8.14 -10.16 -12.56
C SER A 347 -7.48 -10.81 -13.78
N THR A 348 -6.19 -10.59 -13.96
CA THR A 348 -5.39 -11.28 -14.98
C THR A 348 -4.56 -12.37 -14.33
N ILE A 349 -4.59 -13.57 -14.91
CA ILE A 349 -3.79 -14.71 -14.48
C ILE A 349 -2.90 -15.12 -15.66
N HIS A 350 -1.59 -15.16 -15.44
CA HIS A 350 -0.60 -15.36 -16.50
C HIS A 350 0.33 -16.54 -16.19
N GLU A 351 0.27 -17.58 -17.02
CA GLU A 351 1.21 -18.70 -16.92
C GLU A 351 2.46 -18.39 -17.76
N LYS A 352 3.60 -18.20 -17.10
CA LYS A 352 4.78 -17.59 -17.73
C LYS A 352 5.75 -18.59 -18.37
N ARG A 353 5.54 -19.90 -18.20
CA ARG A 353 6.43 -20.94 -18.71
C ARG A 353 6.05 -21.32 -20.12
N THR A 354 7.01 -21.29 -21.05
CA THR A 354 6.76 -21.69 -22.44
C THR A 354 6.43 -23.18 -22.60
N SER A 355 6.80 -24.03 -21.64
CA SER A 355 6.41 -25.44 -21.60
C SER A 355 5.05 -25.69 -20.94
N GLY A 356 4.42 -24.67 -20.38
CA GLY A 356 3.14 -24.78 -19.70
C GLY A 356 3.24 -25.25 -18.26
N GLY A 357 2.13 -25.10 -17.56
CA GLY A 357 1.89 -25.71 -16.26
C GLY A 357 0.44 -25.55 -15.81
N PRO A 358 0.04 -26.25 -14.74
CA PRO A 358 -1.24 -26.07 -14.10
C PRO A 358 -1.30 -24.73 -13.37
N ILE A 359 -2.35 -23.95 -13.64
CA ILE A 359 -2.62 -22.70 -12.93
C ILE A 359 -2.95 -22.99 -11.46
N THR A 360 -3.87 -23.93 -11.23
CA THR A 360 -4.35 -24.24 -9.89
C THR A 360 -3.94 -25.63 -9.37
N ALA A 361 -3.66 -25.71 -8.07
CA ALA A 361 -3.57 -26.97 -7.33
C ALA A 361 -4.40 -26.91 -6.05
N ALA A 362 -5.71 -27.13 -6.18
CA ALA A 362 -6.63 -27.05 -5.04
C ALA A 362 -6.56 -28.31 -4.17
N ARG A 363 -6.70 -28.12 -2.86
CA ARG A 363 -6.88 -29.19 -1.85
C ARG A 363 -8.09 -28.95 -0.95
N THR A 364 -9.15 -28.38 -1.53
CA THR A 364 -10.39 -28.05 -0.82
C THR A 364 -10.86 -29.21 0.03
N ASP A 365 -11.15 -28.93 1.31
CA ASP A 365 -11.71 -29.93 2.23
C ASP A 365 -13.07 -30.44 1.70
N PRO A 366 -13.35 -31.76 1.75
CA PRO A 366 -14.64 -32.31 1.37
C PRO A 366 -15.85 -31.67 2.10
N ALA A 367 -15.66 -31.20 3.34
CA ALA A 367 -16.69 -30.50 4.11
C ALA A 367 -16.98 -29.09 3.59
N ASN A 368 -16.07 -28.51 2.81
CA ASN A 368 -16.25 -27.18 2.22
C ASN A 368 -16.89 -27.28 0.84
N ALA A 369 -18.04 -26.62 0.67
CA ALA A 369 -18.73 -26.54 -0.61
C ALA A 369 -17.92 -25.78 -1.68
N TYR A 370 -17.12 -24.79 -1.27
CA TYR A 370 -16.44 -23.85 -2.15
C TYR A 370 -14.92 -23.85 -1.94
N GLY A 371 -14.17 -23.99 -3.03
CA GLY A 371 -12.72 -23.80 -3.11
C GLY A 371 -12.38 -22.53 -3.89
N ILE A 372 -11.77 -22.68 -5.05
CA ILE A 372 -11.30 -21.55 -5.87
C ILE A 372 -12.33 -21.19 -6.94
N LEU A 373 -12.73 -19.92 -6.99
CA LEU A 373 -13.52 -19.34 -8.06
C LEU A 373 -12.68 -18.33 -8.84
N VAL A 374 -12.56 -18.54 -10.14
CA VAL A 374 -11.99 -17.60 -11.10
C VAL A 374 -13.14 -16.98 -11.90
N TYR A 375 -13.49 -15.74 -11.58
CA TYR A 375 -14.69 -15.07 -12.05
C TYR A 375 -14.36 -13.83 -12.87
N ARG A 376 -14.82 -13.78 -14.13
CA ARG A 376 -14.59 -12.61 -15.02
C ARG A 376 -13.11 -12.24 -15.12
N CYS A 377 -12.23 -13.22 -15.07
CA CYS A 377 -10.80 -13.03 -15.20
C CYS A 377 -10.35 -13.18 -16.66
N THR A 378 -9.16 -12.68 -16.95
CA THR A 378 -8.46 -12.91 -18.21
C THR A 378 -7.29 -13.87 -17.98
N ILE A 379 -7.30 -15.01 -18.67
CA ILE A 379 -6.28 -16.05 -18.54
C ILE A 379 -5.38 -16.04 -19.77
N THR A 380 -4.09 -15.82 -19.55
CA THR A 380 -3.06 -15.70 -20.59
C THR A 380 -1.85 -16.57 -20.23
N GLY A 381 -0.91 -16.70 -21.16
CA GLY A 381 0.36 -17.32 -20.87
C GLY A 381 1.38 -17.15 -21.98
N ALA A 382 2.59 -17.63 -21.73
CA ALA A 382 3.76 -17.40 -22.58
C ALA A 382 3.76 -18.21 -23.89
N ALA A 383 3.00 -19.30 -23.97
CA ALA A 383 2.90 -20.14 -25.15
C ALA A 383 1.49 -20.72 -25.31
N ASN A 384 1.10 -21.00 -26.56
CA ASN A 384 -0.23 -21.53 -26.87
C ASN A 384 -0.33 -23.05 -26.64
N GLY A 385 -1.48 -23.51 -26.14
CA GLY A 385 -1.83 -24.93 -26.06
C GLY A 385 -1.12 -25.73 -24.98
N VAL A 386 -0.40 -25.08 -24.06
CA VAL A 386 0.45 -25.75 -23.06
C VAL A 386 -0.08 -25.67 -21.63
N THR A 387 -0.80 -24.62 -21.27
CA THR A 387 -1.28 -24.34 -19.90
C THR A 387 -2.48 -25.21 -19.53
N GLN A 388 -2.45 -25.80 -18.33
CA GLN A 388 -3.63 -26.46 -17.73
C GLN A 388 -4.34 -25.49 -16.76
N LEU A 389 -5.66 -25.57 -16.68
CA LEU A 389 -6.47 -24.84 -15.69
C LEU A 389 -6.19 -25.31 -14.26
N GLY A 390 -5.90 -26.60 -14.06
CA GLY A 390 -5.50 -27.09 -12.75
C GLY A 390 -5.36 -28.60 -12.60
N ARG A 391 -5.02 -28.99 -11.38
CA ARG A 391 -4.90 -30.38 -10.93
C ARG A 391 -5.27 -30.56 -9.45
N PRO A 392 -5.73 -31.75 -9.03
CA PRO A 392 -6.27 -31.94 -7.68
C PRO A 392 -5.18 -32.35 -6.68
N TRP A 393 -4.68 -31.39 -5.90
CA TRP A 393 -3.76 -31.73 -4.80
C TRP A 393 -4.50 -32.52 -3.69
N GLY A 394 -5.77 -32.21 -3.45
CA GLY A 394 -6.65 -32.99 -2.58
C GLY A 394 -7.77 -33.72 -3.35
N PRO A 395 -8.32 -34.81 -2.80
CA PRO A 395 -9.31 -35.65 -3.50
C PRO A 395 -10.65 -34.92 -3.79
N ALA A 396 -11.00 -33.91 -2.99
CA ALA A 396 -12.22 -33.10 -3.17
C ALA A 396 -11.94 -31.68 -3.70
N ALA A 397 -10.78 -31.49 -4.34
CA ALA A 397 -10.35 -30.24 -4.97
C ALA A 397 -11.49 -29.58 -5.75
N GLN A 398 -11.75 -28.31 -5.49
CA GLN A 398 -12.83 -27.56 -6.12
C GLN A 398 -12.29 -26.31 -6.79
N VAL A 399 -12.50 -26.21 -8.10
CA VAL A 399 -12.10 -25.08 -8.92
C VAL A 399 -13.18 -24.81 -9.94
N LEU A 400 -13.61 -23.55 -10.06
CA LEU A 400 -14.54 -23.09 -11.08
C LEU A 400 -13.95 -21.91 -11.84
N PHE A 401 -13.79 -22.05 -13.16
CA PHE A 401 -13.55 -20.92 -14.06
C PHE A 401 -14.88 -20.48 -14.68
N ARG A 402 -15.30 -19.26 -14.38
CA ARG A 402 -16.63 -18.76 -14.72
C ARG A 402 -16.56 -17.40 -15.39
N GLU A 403 -17.32 -17.23 -16.47
CA GLU A 403 -17.49 -15.97 -17.22
C GLU A 403 -16.14 -15.32 -17.55
N SER A 404 -15.08 -16.13 -17.69
CA SER A 404 -13.70 -15.68 -17.85
C SER A 404 -13.27 -15.80 -19.31
N ASN A 405 -12.35 -14.93 -19.73
CA ASN A 405 -11.75 -14.96 -21.06
C ASN A 405 -10.48 -15.83 -21.03
N LEU A 406 -10.54 -16.99 -21.67
CA LEU A 406 -9.44 -17.94 -21.77
C LEU A 406 -8.74 -17.79 -23.13
N PHE A 407 -7.49 -17.33 -23.15
CA PHE A 407 -6.71 -17.22 -24.39
C PHE A 407 -6.15 -18.57 -24.85
N ALA A 408 -5.54 -18.58 -26.04
CA ALA A 408 -4.98 -19.76 -26.71
C ALA A 408 -3.87 -20.48 -25.92
N THR A 409 -3.42 -19.92 -24.79
CA THR A 409 -2.49 -20.57 -23.85
C THR A 409 -3.02 -21.92 -23.34
N ILE A 410 -4.34 -22.04 -23.19
CA ILE A 410 -4.97 -23.23 -22.60
C ILE A 410 -4.81 -24.45 -23.51
N ARG A 411 -4.41 -25.57 -22.91
CA ARG A 411 -4.41 -26.90 -23.52
C ARG A 411 -5.84 -27.39 -23.69
N ALA A 412 -6.51 -26.92 -24.74
CA ALA A 412 -7.97 -27.07 -24.92
C ALA A 412 -8.49 -28.51 -24.88
N ALA A 413 -7.71 -29.50 -25.36
CA ALA A 413 -8.12 -30.91 -25.37
C ALA A 413 -8.04 -31.57 -23.97
N GLN A 414 -7.15 -31.08 -23.10
CA GLN A 414 -6.91 -31.63 -21.76
C GLN A 414 -6.50 -30.50 -20.80
N PRO A 415 -7.45 -29.63 -20.39
CA PRO A 415 -7.13 -28.49 -19.54
C PRO A 415 -7.00 -28.88 -18.06
N TRP A 416 -7.40 -30.09 -17.67
CA TRP A 416 -7.24 -30.60 -16.31
C TRP A 416 -6.30 -31.82 -16.31
N THR A 417 -5.50 -31.98 -15.27
CA THR A 417 -4.55 -33.10 -15.15
C THR A 417 -4.55 -33.69 -13.74
N ASP A 418 -4.03 -34.91 -13.60
CA ASP A 418 -3.94 -35.61 -12.32
C ASP A 418 -2.79 -35.08 -11.44
N MET A 419 -2.88 -35.33 -10.14
CA MET A 419 -1.83 -35.00 -9.17
C MET A 419 -1.89 -35.93 -7.97
N SER A 420 -0.73 -36.41 -7.52
CA SER A 420 -0.59 -37.13 -6.23
C SER A 420 -1.56 -38.30 -6.03
N GLY A 421 -1.90 -39.02 -7.11
CA GLY A 421 -2.86 -40.14 -7.09
C GLY A 421 -4.33 -39.73 -7.13
N ASN A 422 -4.65 -38.44 -7.04
CA ASN A 422 -5.99 -37.91 -7.29
C ASN A 422 -6.18 -37.67 -8.79
N THR A 423 -7.33 -38.11 -9.31
CA THR A 423 -7.68 -37.90 -10.72
C THR A 423 -8.51 -36.64 -10.89
N TRP A 424 -8.31 -35.92 -12.00
CA TRP A 424 -9.10 -34.71 -12.29
C TRP A 424 -10.59 -35.02 -12.46
N GLN A 425 -10.95 -36.23 -12.91
CA GLN A 425 -12.33 -36.68 -13.07
C GLN A 425 -13.09 -36.79 -11.74
N ASN A 426 -12.38 -37.08 -10.64
CA ASN A 426 -12.98 -37.19 -9.31
C ASN A 426 -13.03 -35.82 -8.60
N ALA A 427 -12.33 -34.82 -9.13
CA ALA A 427 -12.33 -33.48 -8.58
C ALA A 427 -13.60 -32.69 -8.98
N ARG A 428 -13.92 -31.64 -8.21
CA ARG A 428 -15.03 -30.72 -8.48
C ARG A 428 -14.57 -29.58 -9.39
N PHE A 429 -14.03 -29.92 -10.55
CA PHE A 429 -13.56 -28.98 -11.55
C PHE A 429 -14.64 -28.67 -12.57
N LEU A 430 -14.94 -27.39 -12.75
CA LEU A 430 -16.02 -26.93 -13.62
C LEU A 430 -15.61 -25.68 -14.38
N GLU A 431 -16.25 -25.49 -15.54
CA GLU A 431 -16.22 -24.26 -16.31
C GLU A 431 -17.65 -23.73 -16.52
N TYR A 432 -17.83 -22.42 -16.65
CA TYR A 432 -19.14 -21.84 -16.95
C TYR A 432 -19.04 -20.60 -17.84
N ARG A 433 -19.59 -20.68 -19.06
CA ARG A 433 -19.70 -19.54 -19.99
C ARG A 433 -18.38 -18.76 -20.16
N ASN A 434 -17.26 -19.50 -20.18
CA ASN A 434 -15.97 -18.93 -20.53
C ASN A 434 -15.95 -18.58 -22.01
N THR A 435 -15.19 -17.55 -22.38
CA THR A 435 -15.03 -17.06 -23.76
C THR A 435 -13.55 -17.07 -24.14
N GLY A 436 -13.22 -16.71 -25.39
CA GLY A 436 -11.85 -16.67 -25.88
C GLY A 436 -11.39 -17.96 -26.56
N SER A 437 -10.23 -17.90 -27.22
CA SER A 437 -9.73 -18.98 -28.09
C SER A 437 -9.29 -20.26 -27.35
N GLY A 438 -9.09 -20.19 -26.03
CA GLY A 438 -8.84 -21.34 -25.17
C GLY A 438 -10.10 -21.91 -24.52
N ALA A 439 -11.25 -21.22 -24.63
CA ALA A 439 -12.53 -21.73 -24.16
C ALA A 439 -13.13 -22.73 -25.15
N GLY A 440 -13.99 -23.61 -24.66
CA GLY A 440 -14.63 -24.64 -25.46
C GLY A 440 -15.20 -25.75 -24.58
N THR A 441 -15.77 -26.76 -25.22
CA THR A 441 -16.44 -27.88 -24.55
C THR A 441 -15.95 -29.20 -25.15
N ASN A 442 -15.64 -30.17 -24.30
CA ASN A 442 -15.38 -31.57 -24.68
C ASN A 442 -15.55 -32.46 -23.44
N SER A 443 -15.34 -33.78 -23.59
CA SER A 443 -15.46 -34.75 -22.50
C SER A 443 -14.52 -34.49 -21.32
N ASN A 444 -13.44 -33.74 -21.53
CA ASN A 444 -12.44 -33.39 -20.52
C ASN A 444 -12.68 -31.99 -19.93
N ARG A 445 -13.83 -31.37 -20.18
CA ARG A 445 -14.19 -30.02 -19.73
C ARG A 445 -15.57 -29.99 -19.09
N PRO A 446 -15.71 -30.49 -17.85
CA PRO A 446 -17.00 -30.48 -17.16
C PRO A 446 -17.57 -29.06 -17.08
N GLN A 447 -18.85 -28.90 -17.42
CA GLN A 447 -19.54 -27.61 -17.43
C GLN A 447 -20.51 -27.50 -16.25
N LEU A 448 -20.53 -26.35 -15.60
CA LEU A 448 -21.59 -25.99 -14.65
C LEU A 448 -22.88 -25.73 -15.42
N SER A 449 -24.03 -26.19 -14.91
CA SER A 449 -25.31 -25.92 -15.54
C SER A 449 -25.82 -24.50 -15.22
N ASP A 450 -26.63 -23.94 -16.12
CA ASP A 450 -27.29 -22.65 -15.91
C ASP A 450 -28.15 -22.64 -14.62
N ALA A 451 -28.81 -23.77 -14.31
CA ALA A 451 -29.61 -23.91 -13.09
C ALA A 451 -28.77 -23.90 -11.80
N ALA A 452 -27.53 -24.40 -11.85
CA ALA A 452 -26.63 -24.40 -10.70
C ALA A 452 -25.87 -23.08 -10.55
N ALA A 453 -25.64 -22.33 -11.64
CA ALA A 453 -24.84 -21.11 -11.64
C ALA A 453 -25.22 -20.05 -10.58
N PRO A 454 -26.51 -19.83 -10.21
CA PRO A 454 -26.87 -18.92 -9.12
C PRO A 454 -26.29 -19.29 -7.74
N ASN A 455 -25.89 -20.55 -7.53
CA ASN A 455 -25.25 -21.01 -6.29
C ASN A 455 -23.73 -20.84 -6.30
N TYR A 456 -23.12 -20.50 -7.44
CA TYR A 456 -21.67 -20.37 -7.60
C TYR A 456 -21.26 -18.93 -7.93
N THR A 457 -21.72 -17.97 -7.13
CA THR A 457 -21.36 -16.54 -7.26
C THR A 457 -20.26 -16.16 -6.25
N PRO A 458 -19.53 -15.05 -6.49
CA PRO A 458 -18.61 -14.50 -5.50
C PRO A 458 -19.22 -14.36 -4.10
N GLN A 459 -20.46 -13.86 -4.01
CA GLN A 459 -21.17 -13.71 -2.74
C GLN A 459 -21.43 -15.04 -2.05
N ARG A 460 -21.76 -16.11 -2.81
CA ARG A 460 -21.97 -17.45 -2.24
C ARG A 460 -20.68 -18.09 -1.75
N TYR A 461 -19.59 -17.93 -2.50
CA TYR A 461 -18.26 -18.41 -2.12
C TYR A 461 -17.77 -17.74 -0.82
N LEU A 462 -17.94 -16.43 -0.70
CA LEU A 462 -17.38 -15.65 0.40
C LEU A 462 -18.34 -15.54 1.60
N ALA A 463 -19.59 -15.99 1.44
CA ALA A 463 -20.57 -16.00 2.52
C ALA A 463 -20.06 -16.76 3.75
N GLY A 464 -20.44 -16.26 4.91
CA GLY A 464 -20.28 -16.91 6.20
C GLY A 464 -21.39 -16.46 7.15
N THR A 465 -21.38 -16.96 8.37
CA THR A 465 -22.32 -16.53 9.42
C THR A 465 -22.04 -15.13 9.95
N ASP A 466 -20.96 -14.50 9.47
CA ASP A 466 -20.42 -13.23 9.96
C ASP A 466 -20.79 -12.01 9.09
N GLY A 467 -21.60 -12.20 8.06
CA GLY A 467 -22.08 -11.12 7.19
C GLY A 467 -20.99 -10.47 6.33
N TRP A 468 -19.81 -11.08 6.19
CA TRP A 468 -18.76 -10.55 5.33
C TRP A 468 -19.17 -10.57 3.85
N ASN A 469 -19.29 -9.39 3.25
CA ASN A 469 -19.57 -9.21 1.84
C ASN A 469 -18.59 -8.19 1.22
N PRO A 470 -17.41 -8.62 0.75
CA PRO A 470 -16.45 -7.73 0.11
C PRO A 470 -16.80 -7.39 -1.35
N VAL A 471 -17.85 -8.01 -1.90
CA VAL A 471 -18.24 -7.88 -3.33
C VAL A 471 -19.15 -6.68 -3.58
N GLY A 472 -19.76 -6.12 -2.52
CA GLY A 472 -20.79 -5.08 -2.61
C GLY A 472 -22.19 -5.65 -2.51
#